data_AF-A0A0L6JKQ5-F1
#
_entry.id   AF-A0A0L6JKQ5-F1
#
_cell.length_a   1.000
_cell.length_b   1.000
_cell.length_c   1.000
_cell.angle_alpha   90.00
_cell.angle_beta   90.00
_cell.angle_gamma   90.00
#
_symmetry.space_group_name_H-M   'P 1'
#
loop_
_entity.id
_entity.type
_entity.pdbx_description
1 polymer ?
#
loop_
_entity_poly.entity_id
_entity_poly.type
_entity_poly.pdbx_seq_one_letter_code
_entity_poly.pdbx_strand_id
1 'polypeptide(L)'
;MLISWGDNMGFEKLPILDDRHLKAIEMIIDGSYKINEIAAACGVERTTLWDWRKKNKTFIAELDRRIQEHKSFLKNSSEKKFENKLDIAINTIINIAESGKNEATKLEAARYIYEVLNGKIPNKLTVTENIEDTDNAGNIIEDIEDWDNTEDTIKD
;
A
#
# COMPACT_ATOMS: atom_id res chain seq x y z
N MET A 1 39.53 -7.90 49.59
CA MET A 1 39.42 -8.48 48.24
C MET A 1 38.34 -7.71 47.50
N LEU A 2 38.73 -6.90 46.51
CA LEU A 2 37.79 -6.21 45.62
C LEU A 2 37.48 -7.15 44.46
N ILE A 3 36.24 -7.61 44.36
CA ILE A 3 35.78 -8.36 43.19
C ILE A 3 35.42 -7.32 42.12
N SER A 4 36.31 -7.18 41.15
CA SER A 4 36.09 -6.45 39.90
C SER A 4 34.99 -7.15 39.11
N TRP A 5 33.80 -6.56 39.05
CA TRP A 5 32.80 -6.91 38.05
C TRP A 5 33.27 -6.29 36.74
N GLY A 6 34.04 -7.06 35.98
CA GLY A 6 34.48 -6.66 34.65
C GLY A 6 33.27 -6.44 33.75
N ASP A 7 33.19 -5.23 33.21
CA ASP A 7 32.41 -4.88 32.03
C ASP A 7 32.60 -5.95 30.95
N ASN A 8 31.64 -6.87 30.85
CA ASN A 8 31.45 -7.68 29.66
C ASN A 8 29.97 -7.66 29.27
N MET A 9 29.41 -6.45 29.16
CA MET A 9 28.27 -6.23 28.28
C MET A 9 28.84 -5.96 26.90
N GLY A 10 28.92 -7.02 26.09
CA GLY A 10 29.15 -6.87 24.66
C GLY A 10 28.00 -6.09 24.04
N PHE A 11 28.13 -4.75 24.02
CA PHE A 11 27.34 -3.93 23.13
C PHE A 11 27.78 -4.29 21.71
N GLU A 12 27.12 -5.28 21.10
CA GLU A 12 27.19 -5.48 19.65
C GLU A 12 26.89 -4.13 19.02
N LYS A 13 27.92 -3.49 18.46
CA LYS A 13 27.78 -2.20 17.81
C LYS A 13 26.82 -2.40 16.65
N LEU A 14 25.61 -1.86 16.77
CA LEU A 14 24.61 -1.96 15.73
C LEU A 14 25.20 -1.41 14.42
N PRO A 15 25.06 -2.11 13.30
CA PRO A 15 25.58 -1.64 12.03
C PRO A 15 24.93 -0.30 11.67
N ILE A 16 25.77 0.69 11.35
CA ILE A 16 25.35 2.03 10.95
C ILE A 16 24.82 1.95 9.52
N LEU A 17 23.69 2.62 9.25
CA LEU A 17 23.18 2.76 7.89
C LEU A 17 24.06 3.73 7.09
N ASP A 18 24.45 3.29 5.90
CA ASP A 18 25.14 4.14 4.92
C ASP A 18 24.20 4.53 3.77
N ASP A 19 24.68 5.36 2.86
CA ASP A 19 23.90 5.86 1.73
C ASP A 19 23.36 4.75 0.81
N ARG A 20 24.06 3.61 0.73
CA ARG A 20 23.61 2.46 -0.09
C ARG A 20 22.41 1.80 0.56
N HIS A 21 22.40 1.69 1.89
CA HIS A 21 21.24 1.18 2.62
C HIS A 21 20.04 2.10 2.43
N LEU A 22 20.23 3.41 2.57
CA LEU A 22 19.14 4.38 2.39
C LEU A 22 18.59 4.34 0.97
N LYS A 23 19.47 4.30 -0.05
CA LYS A 23 19.06 4.16 -1.45
C LYS A 23 18.28 2.86 -1.69
N ALA A 24 18.74 1.74 -1.15
CA ALA A 24 18.03 0.47 -1.26
C ALA A 24 16.63 0.55 -0.63
N ILE A 25 16.50 1.17 0.54
CA ILE A 25 15.21 1.35 1.23
C ILE A 25 14.24 2.16 0.38
N GLU A 26 14.68 3.29 -0.20
CA GLU A 26 13.83 4.10 -1.08
C GLU A 26 13.34 3.30 -2.29
N MET A 27 14.24 2.56 -2.95
CA MET A 27 13.88 1.75 -4.11
C MET A 27 12.96 0.56 -3.75
N ILE A 28 13.11 0.00 -2.55
CA ILE A 28 12.21 -1.05 -2.04
C ILE A 28 10.81 -0.49 -1.78
N ILE A 29 10.71 0.71 -1.21
CA ILE A 29 9.43 1.35 -0.89
C ILE A 29 8.69 1.78 -2.15
N ASP A 30 9.42 2.28 -3.14
CA ASP A 30 8.88 2.62 -4.46
C ASP A 30 8.22 1.40 -5.12
N GLY A 31 8.83 0.21 -4.97
CA GLY A 31 8.23 -1.06 -5.40
C GLY A 31 8.26 -1.31 -6.91
N SER A 32 8.79 -0.38 -7.72
CA SER A 32 8.88 -0.54 -9.18
C SER A 32 10.11 -1.35 -9.64
N TYR A 33 11.03 -1.68 -8.74
CA TYR A 33 12.31 -2.31 -9.06
C TYR A 33 12.38 -3.75 -8.58
N LYS A 34 12.96 -4.62 -9.41
CA LYS A 34 13.33 -5.99 -9.02
C LYS A 34 14.55 -5.95 -8.11
N ILE A 35 14.69 -6.97 -7.25
CA ILE A 35 15.82 -7.10 -6.31
C ILE A 35 17.19 -7.00 -6.99
N ASN A 36 17.33 -7.53 -8.21
CA ASN A 36 18.59 -7.47 -8.96
C ASN A 36 18.96 -6.04 -9.37
N GLU A 37 17.96 -5.24 -9.75
CA GLU A 37 18.13 -3.86 -10.17
C GLU A 37 18.47 -2.98 -8.97
N ILE A 38 17.85 -3.24 -7.81
CA ILE A 38 18.17 -2.56 -6.55
C ILE A 38 19.61 -2.85 -6.13
N ALA A 39 20.02 -4.12 -6.18
CA ALA A 39 21.39 -4.53 -5.82
C ALA A 39 22.43 -3.86 -6.75
N ALA A 40 22.19 -3.88 -8.07
CA ALA A 40 23.04 -3.22 -9.04
C ALA A 40 23.11 -1.69 -8.82
N ALA A 41 21.96 -1.04 -8.58
CA ALA A 41 21.89 0.40 -8.32
C ALA A 41 22.60 0.81 -7.02
N CYS A 42 22.68 -0.09 -6.04
CA CYS A 42 23.39 0.12 -4.77
C CYS A 42 24.86 -0.32 -4.81
N GLY A 43 25.32 -0.90 -5.92
CA GLY A 43 26.68 -1.40 -6.08
C GLY A 43 27.02 -2.57 -5.16
N VAL A 44 26.06 -3.45 -4.88
CA VAL A 44 26.23 -4.61 -4.00
C VAL A 44 25.73 -5.88 -4.67
N GLU A 45 26.19 -7.02 -4.17
CA GLU A 45 25.67 -8.32 -4.57
C GLU A 45 24.24 -8.55 -4.07
N ARG A 46 23.47 -9.37 -4.79
CA ARG A 46 22.11 -9.73 -4.40
C ARG A 46 22.05 -10.37 -3.01
N THR A 47 23.04 -11.20 -2.69
CA THR A 47 23.17 -11.87 -1.39
C THR A 47 23.37 -10.87 -0.26
N THR A 48 24.15 -9.82 -0.50
CA THR A 48 24.34 -8.71 0.46
C THR A 48 23.03 -7.99 0.76
N LEU A 49 22.25 -7.66 -0.28
CA LEU A 49 20.93 -7.03 -0.10
C LEU A 49 19.96 -7.95 0.64
N TRP A 50 20.01 -9.26 0.40
CA TRP A 50 19.24 -10.23 1.16
C TRP A 50 19.65 -10.27 2.64
N ASP A 51 20.95 -10.29 2.93
CA ASP A 51 21.47 -10.25 4.30
C ASP A 51 21.05 -8.97 5.03
N TRP A 52 21.02 -7.82 4.36
CA TRP A 52 20.50 -6.59 4.95
C TRP A 52 19.04 -6.72 5.36
N ARG A 53 18.20 -7.29 4.50
CA ARG A 53 16.76 -7.46 4.75
C ARG A 53 16.42 -8.52 5.80
N LYS A 54 17.34 -9.43 6.12
CA LYS A 54 17.08 -10.56 7.04
C LYS A 54 17.87 -10.54 8.33
N LYS A 55 19.07 -9.96 8.31
CA LYS A 55 20.02 -10.03 9.44
C LYS A 55 20.42 -8.65 9.98
N ASN A 56 20.42 -7.61 9.14
CA ASN A 56 20.77 -6.27 9.60
C ASN A 56 19.58 -5.61 10.31
N LYS A 57 19.57 -5.68 11.65
CA LYS A 57 18.50 -5.12 12.50
C LYS A 57 18.23 -3.64 12.25
N THR A 58 19.28 -2.83 12.05
CA THR A 58 19.14 -1.39 11.80
C THR A 58 18.45 -1.13 10.45
N PHE A 59 18.83 -1.89 9.42
CA PHE A 59 18.21 -1.79 8.09
C PHE A 59 16.74 -2.18 8.13
N ILE A 60 16.43 -3.29 8.79
CA ILE A 60 15.05 -3.79 8.92
C ILE A 60 14.19 -2.76 9.66
N ALA A 61 14.68 -2.22 10.78
CA ALA A 61 13.93 -1.24 11.57
C ALA A 61 13.65 0.04 10.77
N GLU A 62 14.62 0.55 10.01
CA GLU A 62 14.42 1.74 9.18
C GLU A 62 13.49 1.46 7.99
N LEU A 63 13.62 0.30 7.34
CA LEU A 63 12.72 -0.11 6.27
C LEU A 63 11.28 -0.19 6.77
N ASP A 64 11.04 -0.83 7.91
CA ASP A 64 9.72 -0.95 8.52
C ASP A 64 9.14 0.43 8.90
N ARG A 65 9.94 1.31 9.51
CA ARG A 65 9.53 2.68 9.81
C ARG A 65 9.05 3.41 8.56
N ARG A 66 9.85 3.38 7.50
CA ARG A 66 9.55 4.07 6.24
C ARG A 66 8.36 3.47 5.51
N ILE A 67 8.17 2.14 5.56
CA ILE A 67 6.97 1.48 5.03
C ILE A 67 5.71 1.96 5.78
N GLN A 68 5.76 2.07 7.11
CA GLN A 68 4.63 2.55 7.89
C GLN A 68 4.31 4.02 7.58
N GLU A 69 5.33 4.86 7.48
CA GLU A 69 5.18 6.27 7.08
C GLU A 69 4.54 6.39 5.70
N HIS A 70 5.03 5.63 4.71
CA HIS A 70 4.49 5.63 3.36
C HIS A 70 3.03 5.17 3.32
N LYS A 71 2.68 4.10 4.05
CA LYS A 71 1.29 3.61 4.17
C LYS A 71 0.38 4.65 4.80
N SER A 72 0.82 5.30 5.89
CA SER A 72 0.06 6.35 6.55
C SER A 72 -0.17 7.54 5.63
N PHE A 73 0.86 7.96 4.89
CA PHE A 73 0.75 9.02 3.89
C PHE A 73 -0.28 8.69 2.80
N LEU A 74 -0.20 7.49 2.21
CA LEU A 74 -1.14 7.05 1.18
C LEU A 74 -2.58 7.01 1.69
N LYS A 75 -2.81 6.47 2.88
CA LYS A 75 -4.12 6.44 3.52
C LYS A 75 -4.68 7.85 3.71
N ASN A 76 -3.91 8.75 4.32
CA ASN A 76 -4.34 10.12 4.55
C ASN A 76 -4.60 10.87 3.23
N SER A 77 -3.79 10.59 2.19
CA SER A 77 -3.98 11.18 0.87
C SER A 77 -5.21 10.63 0.15
N SER A 78 -5.51 9.35 0.27
CA SER A 78 -6.67 8.74 -0.38
C SER A 78 -7.96 9.16 0.32
N GLU A 79 -7.98 9.17 1.66
CA GLU A 79 -9.10 9.65 2.46
C GLU A 79 -9.48 11.08 2.07
N LYS A 80 -8.51 12.01 2.01
CA LYS A 80 -8.76 13.37 1.54
C LYS A 80 -9.34 13.44 0.13
N LYS A 81 -8.86 12.59 -0.79
CA LYS A 81 -9.42 12.53 -2.16
C LYS A 81 -10.87 12.06 -2.14
N PHE A 82 -11.18 11.05 -1.33
CA PHE A 82 -12.55 10.55 -1.17
C PHE A 82 -13.47 11.58 -0.50
N GLU A 83 -13.03 12.23 0.56
CA GLU A 83 -13.77 13.30 1.25
C GLU A 83 -14.13 14.43 0.28
N ASN A 84 -13.16 14.90 -0.51
CA ASN A 84 -13.41 15.93 -1.52
C ASN A 84 -14.41 15.48 -2.59
N LYS A 85 -14.32 14.22 -3.03
CA LYS A 85 -15.27 13.66 -4.01
C LYS A 85 -16.66 13.49 -3.42
N LEU A 86 -16.75 13.12 -2.14
CA LEU A 86 -18.00 13.02 -1.41
C LEU A 86 -18.66 14.39 -1.29
N ASP A 87 -17.92 15.43 -0.93
CA ASP A 87 -18.42 16.80 -0.87
C ASP A 87 -18.98 17.27 -2.24
N ILE A 88 -18.23 17.04 -3.32
CA ILE A 88 -18.68 17.34 -4.69
C ILE A 88 -19.97 16.57 -5.03
N ALA A 89 -20.05 15.29 -4.68
CA ALA A 89 -21.23 14.46 -4.94
C ALA A 89 -22.47 14.97 -4.18
N ILE A 90 -22.32 15.27 -2.89
CA ILE A 90 -23.38 15.85 -2.05
C ILE A 90 -23.86 17.18 -2.66
N ASN A 91 -22.95 18.09 -2.97
CA ASN A 91 -23.27 19.38 -3.58
C ASN A 91 -23.97 19.21 -4.94
N THR A 92 -23.56 18.22 -5.73
CA THR A 92 -24.21 17.91 -7.01
C THR A 92 -25.66 17.45 -6.81
N ILE A 93 -25.91 16.55 -5.86
CA ILE A 93 -27.27 16.05 -5.57
C ILE A 93 -28.16 17.19 -5.07
N ILE A 94 -27.65 18.06 -4.19
CA ILE A 94 -28.36 19.25 -3.72
C ILE A 94 -28.71 20.17 -4.91
N ASN A 95 -27.74 20.46 -5.77
CA ASN A 95 -27.97 21.29 -6.95
C ASN A 95 -29.02 20.70 -7.90
N ILE A 96 -29.03 19.37 -8.09
CA ILE A 96 -30.05 18.69 -8.89
C ILE A 96 -31.42 18.85 -8.25
N ALA A 97 -31.54 18.67 -6.93
CA ALA A 97 -32.80 18.83 -6.22
C ALA A 97 -33.35 20.26 -6.30
N GLU A 98 -32.48 21.28 -6.24
CA GLU A 98 -32.89 22.70 -6.24
C GLU A 98 -33.16 23.26 -7.64
N SER A 99 -32.28 22.95 -8.60
CA SER A 99 -32.22 23.63 -9.91
C SER A 99 -32.32 22.71 -11.12
N GLY A 100 -32.52 21.40 -10.91
CA GLY A 100 -32.65 20.43 -11.99
C GLY A 100 -33.74 20.80 -13.01
N LYS A 101 -33.50 20.52 -14.29
CA LYS A 101 -34.42 20.87 -15.38
C LYS A 101 -35.70 20.02 -15.40
N ASN A 102 -35.62 18.78 -14.91
CA ASN A 102 -36.71 17.81 -14.92
C ASN A 102 -37.26 17.64 -13.50
N GLU A 103 -38.53 17.96 -13.28
CA GLU A 103 -39.20 17.81 -11.97
C GLU A 103 -39.10 16.39 -11.40
N ALA A 104 -39.15 15.35 -12.24
CA ALA A 104 -39.00 13.97 -11.79
C ALA A 104 -37.60 13.72 -11.21
N THR A 105 -36.56 14.25 -11.86
CA THR A 105 -35.17 14.14 -11.38
C THR A 105 -34.95 14.96 -10.11
N LYS A 106 -35.58 16.14 -9.99
CA LYS A 106 -35.56 16.93 -8.74
C LYS A 106 -36.20 16.17 -7.59
N LEU A 107 -37.37 15.56 -7.84
CA LEU A 107 -38.11 14.79 -6.84
C LEU A 107 -37.30 13.57 -6.36
N GLU A 108 -36.68 12.81 -7.26
CA GLU A 108 -35.83 11.67 -6.89
C GLU A 108 -34.60 12.11 -6.10
N ALA A 109 -33.93 13.21 -6.48
CA ALA A 109 -32.81 13.74 -5.71
C ALA A 109 -33.23 14.24 -4.31
N ALA A 110 -34.36 14.95 -4.22
CA ALA A 110 -34.92 15.39 -2.94
C ALA A 110 -35.33 14.21 -2.05
N ARG A 111 -35.94 13.17 -2.64
CA ARG A 111 -36.29 11.92 -1.95
C ARG A 111 -35.03 11.21 -1.44
N TYR A 112 -33.99 11.11 -2.26
CA TYR A 112 -32.70 10.53 -1.87
C TYR A 112 -32.12 11.24 -0.65
N ILE A 113 -32.06 12.58 -0.68
CA ILE A 113 -31.59 13.39 0.47
C ILE A 113 -32.42 13.11 1.72
N TYR A 114 -33.75 13.12 1.60
CA TYR A 114 -34.65 12.84 2.73
C TYR A 114 -34.45 11.44 3.32
N GLU A 115 -34.26 10.41 2.48
CA GLU A 115 -34.02 9.04 2.94
C GLU A 115 -32.69 8.92 3.67
N VAL A 116 -31.62 9.51 3.13
CA VAL A 116 -30.29 9.53 3.76
C VAL A 116 -30.32 10.24 5.12
N LEU A 117 -30.97 11.41 5.21
CA LEU A 117 -31.12 12.15 6.47
C LEU A 117 -31.88 11.37 7.55
N ASN A 118 -32.78 10.48 7.15
CA ASN A 118 -33.52 9.60 8.05
C ASN A 118 -32.83 8.24 8.29
N GLY A 119 -31.55 8.12 7.92
CA GLY A 119 -30.75 6.92 8.16
C GLY A 119 -31.11 5.73 7.28
N LYS A 120 -31.85 5.95 6.19
CA LYS A 120 -32.13 4.90 5.20
C LYS A 120 -31.04 4.89 4.15
N ILE A 121 -30.63 3.69 3.73
CA ILE A 121 -29.78 3.50 2.55
C ILE A 121 -30.72 3.36 1.35
N PRO A 122 -30.85 4.39 0.49
CA PRO A 122 -31.76 4.33 -0.66
C PRO A 122 -31.27 3.26 -1.65
N ASN A 123 -32.02 2.16 -1.75
CA ASN A 123 -31.76 1.11 -2.74
C ASN A 123 -32.51 1.42 -4.04
N LYS A 124 -31.78 1.61 -5.15
CA LYS A 124 -32.15 1.01 -6.43
C LYS A 124 -30.95 0.93 -7.39
N LEU A 125 -30.33 -0.24 -7.46
CA LEU A 125 -29.51 -0.64 -8.60
C LEU A 125 -30.38 -1.53 -9.49
N THR A 126 -30.86 -0.99 -10.61
CA THR A 126 -31.21 -1.78 -11.80
C THR A 126 -30.24 -1.37 -12.88
N VAL A 127 -29.11 -2.07 -12.95
CA VAL A 127 -28.19 -1.99 -14.07
C VAL A 127 -28.77 -2.89 -15.15
N THR A 128 -29.33 -2.30 -16.20
CA THR A 128 -29.58 -3.02 -17.45
C THR A 128 -28.58 -2.48 -18.47
N GLU A 129 -27.35 -2.95 -18.38
CA GLU A 129 -26.33 -2.70 -19.38
C GLU A 129 -26.38 -3.84 -20.41
N ASN A 130 -27.01 -3.59 -21.55
CA ASN A 130 -26.68 -4.32 -22.77
C ASN A 130 -25.41 -3.66 -23.33
N ILE A 131 -24.25 -4.13 -22.90
CA ILE A 131 -22.97 -3.81 -23.53
C ILE A 131 -22.54 -5.08 -24.26
N GLU A 132 -22.87 -5.15 -25.55
CA GLU A 132 -22.08 -5.95 -26.48
C GLU A 132 -20.87 -5.09 -26.85
N ASP A 133 -19.67 -5.47 -26.41
CA ASP A 133 -18.43 -5.26 -27.17
C ASP A 133 -17.29 -6.12 -26.60
N THR A 134 -17.06 -7.20 -27.36
CA THR A 134 -15.86 -7.99 -27.68
C THR A 134 -14.53 -7.80 -26.92
N ASP A 135 -14.00 -8.95 -26.50
CA ASP A 135 -12.61 -9.45 -26.61
C ASP A 135 -11.43 -8.64 -26.05
N ASN A 136 -10.89 -9.12 -24.92
CA ASN A 136 -9.57 -9.79 -24.77
C ASN A 136 -8.98 -9.53 -23.37
N ALA A 137 -9.46 -10.27 -22.37
CA ALA A 137 -8.75 -10.42 -21.10
C ALA A 137 -7.69 -11.53 -21.25
N GLY A 138 -6.56 -11.17 -21.88
CA GLY A 138 -5.36 -12.00 -21.84
C GLY A 138 -4.89 -12.15 -20.39
N ASN A 139 -4.72 -13.40 -19.97
CA ASN A 139 -4.21 -13.83 -18.67
C ASN A 139 -3.06 -12.95 -18.13
N ILE A 140 -3.28 -12.32 -16.98
CA ILE A 140 -2.19 -11.78 -16.12
C ILE A 140 -2.23 -12.56 -14.81
N ILE A 141 -2.12 -13.89 -14.87
CA ILE A 141 -1.77 -14.73 -13.72
C ILE A 141 -0.91 -15.88 -14.26
N GLU A 142 0.30 -15.58 -14.67
CA GLU A 142 1.40 -16.54 -14.70
C GLU A 142 2.60 -15.86 -14.03
N ASP A 143 3.36 -16.64 -13.27
CA ASP A 143 4.52 -16.28 -12.44
C ASP A 143 4.26 -15.92 -10.96
N ILE A 144 3.42 -16.72 -10.29
CA ILE A 144 3.71 -17.10 -8.90
C ILE A 144 4.34 -18.49 -8.97
N GLU A 145 5.60 -18.56 -9.40
CA GLU A 145 6.39 -19.78 -9.26
C GLU A 145 6.98 -19.86 -7.85
N ASP A 146 6.52 -20.88 -7.13
CA ASP A 146 7.14 -21.60 -6.03
C ASP A 146 8.57 -21.17 -5.64
N TRP A 147 8.68 -20.42 -4.54
CA TRP A 147 9.89 -20.33 -3.73
C TRP A 147 9.64 -20.99 -2.37
N ASP A 148 9.32 -22.27 -2.37
CA ASP A 148 9.34 -23.07 -1.13
C ASP A 148 9.88 -24.49 -1.34
N ASN A 149 10.86 -24.64 -2.23
CA ASN A 149 11.56 -25.91 -2.38
C ASN A 149 13.07 -25.68 -2.42
N THR A 150 13.66 -25.42 -1.25
CA THR A 150 15.07 -25.73 -1.01
C THR A 150 15.11 -27.02 -0.21
N GLU A 151 15.50 -28.09 -0.89
CA GLU A 151 15.66 -29.44 -0.40
C GLU A 151 16.39 -29.52 0.95
N ASP A 152 15.67 -29.94 1.98
CA ASP A 152 16.27 -30.63 3.13
C ASP A 152 16.73 -32.02 2.66
N THR A 153 17.96 -32.10 2.16
CA THR A 153 18.71 -33.36 2.14
C THR A 153 20.05 -33.17 2.85
N ILE A 154 19.98 -33.08 4.18
CA ILE A 154 21.11 -33.50 5.01
C ILE A 154 21.20 -35.02 4.86
N LYS A 155 22.24 -35.50 4.17
CA LYS A 155 22.70 -36.88 4.29
C LYS A 155 24.10 -36.86 4.84
N ASP A 156 24.23 -37.50 6.01
CA ASP A 156 25.49 -37.97 6.59
C ASP A 156 26.22 -38.95 5.67
#